data_AF-A0A2V8I568-F1
#
_entry.id   AF-A0A2V8I568-F1
#
_cell.length_a   1.000
_cell.length_b   1.000
_cell.length_c   1.000
_cell.angle_alpha   90.00
_cell.angle_beta   90.00
_cell.angle_gamma   90.00
#
_symmetry.space_group_name_H-M   'P 1'
#
loop_
_entity.id
_entity.type
_entity.pdbx_description
1 polymer ?
#
loop_
_entity_poly.entity_id
_entity_poly.type
_entity_poly.pdbx_seq_one_letter_code
_entity_poly.pdbx_strand_id
1 'polypeptide(L)'
;MCDFAADADAARQLLVGRVLTVERVRQLNAKDYFYQMLKDNPEMLKIYPGIENELLKGAIDCHIHAYPDFVNRSQDMIQIAIDASKAGMRALAFKDHWNVSANAAFLAQRHIDYLVEKGELTHRVEIYGGAGTCLGMNPEAIRIALQYPNFKMIWFPTFTSLGFWRGAGHPEKGGVRLVSDSGEVLPEVVQITSKNCCRSPKKRANSASGRRSIILCWNSTNFCWMK
;
A
#
# COMPACT_ATOMS: atom_id res chain seq x y z
N MET A 1 8.94 -27.41 6.64
CA MET A 1 8.59 -26.56 7.79
C MET A 1 9.92 -26.10 8.36
N CYS A 2 10.41 -24.91 7.99
CA CYS A 2 11.72 -24.46 8.46
C CYS A 2 11.58 -23.88 9.86
N ASP A 3 11.75 -24.74 10.86
CA ASP A 3 11.98 -24.34 12.25
C ASP A 3 13.34 -23.63 12.35
N PHE A 4 13.39 -22.35 12.00
CA PHE A 4 14.47 -21.44 12.43
C PHE A 4 14.19 -20.90 13.85
N ALA A 5 13.82 -21.79 14.76
CA ALA A 5 14.18 -21.66 16.16
C ALA A 5 15.41 -22.57 16.31
N ALA A 6 16.62 -22.13 16.65
CA ALA A 6 16.99 -21.03 17.52
C ALA A 6 18.46 -20.68 17.30
N ASP A 7 18.74 -19.57 16.60
CA ASP A 7 19.99 -18.85 16.82
C ASP A 7 19.68 -17.35 16.83
N ALA A 8 19.78 -16.76 18.02
CA ALA A 8 19.57 -15.33 18.22
C ALA A 8 20.66 -14.51 17.53
N ASP A 9 21.86 -15.07 17.33
CA ASP A 9 22.94 -14.43 16.59
C ASP A 9 22.65 -14.44 15.08
N ALA A 10 22.22 -15.58 14.52
CA ALA A 10 21.76 -15.62 13.13
C ALA A 10 20.59 -14.66 12.86
N ALA A 11 19.63 -14.55 13.78
CA ALA A 11 18.50 -13.63 13.62
C ALA A 11 18.92 -12.14 13.63
N ARG A 12 19.99 -11.80 14.37
CA ARG A 12 20.59 -10.46 14.41
C ARG A 12 21.38 -10.12 13.16
N GLN A 13 22.00 -11.12 12.53
CA GLN A 13 22.87 -10.93 11.37
C GLN A 13 22.13 -11.05 10.03
N LEU A 14 21.10 -11.90 9.95
CA LEU A 14 20.39 -12.15 8.70
C LEU A 14 19.45 -10.99 8.37
N LEU A 15 19.61 -10.42 7.18
CA LEU A 15 18.80 -9.29 6.72
C LEU A 15 17.56 -9.76 5.94
N VAL A 16 16.44 -9.10 6.22
CA VAL A 16 15.22 -9.09 5.43
C VAL A 16 15.17 -7.79 4.64
N GLY A 17 15.41 -7.89 3.33
CA GLY A 17 15.56 -6.72 2.46
C GLY A 17 16.92 -6.05 2.67
N ARG A 18 16.94 -4.71 2.73
CA ARG A 18 18.20 -3.93 2.81
C ARG A 18 18.59 -3.46 4.20
N VAL A 19 17.62 -3.34 5.11
CA VAL A 19 17.80 -2.57 6.36
C VAL A 19 17.28 -3.27 7.60
N LEU A 20 16.39 -4.26 7.46
CA LEU A 20 15.80 -4.93 8.62
C LEU A 20 16.52 -6.26 8.87
N THR A 21 16.82 -6.58 10.12
CA THR A 21 17.26 -7.92 10.52
C THR A 21 16.05 -8.83 10.70
N VAL A 22 16.23 -10.15 10.67
CA VAL A 22 15.17 -11.11 11.00
C VAL A 22 14.64 -10.87 12.42
N GLU A 23 15.52 -10.59 13.37
CA GLU A 23 15.14 -10.20 14.73
C GLU A 23 14.23 -8.97 14.70
N ARG A 24 14.60 -7.91 13.97
CA ARG A 24 13.79 -6.70 13.88
C ARG A 24 12.43 -6.97 13.24
N VAL A 25 12.37 -7.79 12.20
CA VAL A 25 11.10 -8.21 11.60
C VAL A 25 10.24 -8.99 12.60
N ARG A 26 10.84 -9.88 13.40
CA ARG A 26 10.12 -10.61 14.46
C ARG A 26 9.57 -9.66 15.52
N GLN A 27 10.36 -8.69 15.98
CA GLN A 27 9.91 -7.66 16.91
C GLN A 27 8.73 -6.85 16.33
N LEU A 28 8.85 -6.37 15.08
CA LEU A 28 7.79 -5.57 14.43
C LEU A 28 6.47 -6.35 14.24
N ASN A 29 6.53 -7.68 14.15
CA ASN A 29 5.35 -8.55 14.02
C ASN A 29 4.89 -9.16 15.35
N ALA A 30 5.57 -8.84 16.47
CA ALA A 30 5.17 -9.34 17.78
C ALA A 30 3.84 -8.69 18.21
N LYS A 31 2.97 -9.47 18.86
CA LYS A 31 1.63 -9.01 19.27
C LYS A 31 1.67 -7.84 20.26
N ASP A 32 2.76 -7.71 20.99
CA ASP A 32 3.00 -6.70 22.03
C ASP A 32 3.81 -5.48 21.52
N TYR A 33 4.33 -5.52 20.29
CA TYR A 33 5.18 -4.46 19.76
C TYR A 33 4.53 -3.08 19.83
N PHE A 34 3.24 -3.00 19.52
CA PHE A 34 2.49 -1.74 19.59
C PHE A 34 2.52 -1.14 21.01
N TYR A 35 2.33 -1.96 22.04
CA TYR A 35 2.39 -1.50 23.43
C TYR A 35 3.79 -1.12 23.85
N GLN A 36 4.81 -1.87 23.41
CA GLN A 36 6.19 -1.55 23.70
C GLN A 36 6.59 -0.21 23.04
N MET A 37 6.23 0.00 21.78
CA MET A 37 6.43 1.24 21.05
C MET A 37 5.77 2.43 21.76
N LEU A 38 4.57 2.27 22.31
CA LEU A 38 3.92 3.33 23.11
C LEU A 38 4.64 3.62 24.42
N LYS A 39 5.15 2.60 25.11
CA LYS A 39 5.96 2.76 26.34
C LYS A 39 7.27 3.48 26.06
N ASP A 40 7.94 3.13 24.98
CA ASP A 40 9.22 3.69 24.58
C ASP A 40 9.07 5.13 24.05
N ASN A 41 7.88 5.51 23.58
CA ASN A 41 7.57 6.82 23.01
C ASN A 41 6.35 7.45 23.70
N PRO A 42 6.45 7.81 24.99
CA PRO A 42 5.30 8.31 25.76
C PRO A 42 4.72 9.62 25.20
N GLU A 43 5.50 10.39 24.46
CA GLU A 43 5.04 11.60 23.77
C GLU A 43 3.97 11.31 22.70
N MET A 44 3.92 10.11 22.11
CA MET A 44 2.86 9.76 21.15
C MET A 44 1.48 9.67 21.79
N LEU A 45 1.41 9.49 23.11
CA LEU A 45 0.15 9.54 23.86
C LEU A 45 -0.32 10.98 24.09
N LYS A 46 0.50 11.98 23.78
CA LYS A 46 0.17 13.41 23.91
C LYS A 46 -0.44 14.00 22.63
N ILE A 47 -0.90 13.17 21.69
CA ILE A 47 -1.69 13.67 20.55
C ILE A 47 -3.07 14.06 21.09
N TYR A 48 -3.36 15.36 21.10
CA TYR A 48 -4.67 15.91 21.48
C TYR A 48 -5.38 16.51 20.25
N PRO A 49 -6.73 16.51 20.22
CA PRO A 49 -7.48 17.11 19.12
C PRO A 49 -7.05 18.56 18.85
N GLY A 50 -6.72 18.88 17.61
CA GLY A 50 -6.30 20.19 17.12
C GLY A 50 -4.87 20.29 16.59
N ILE A 51 -3.96 19.34 16.90
CA ILE A 51 -2.59 19.33 16.33
C ILE A 51 -2.44 18.44 15.11
N GLU A 52 -3.36 17.52 14.89
CA GLU A 52 -3.30 16.51 13.83
C GLU A 52 -3.16 17.15 12.45
N ASN A 53 -3.84 18.26 12.19
CA ASN A 53 -3.75 18.96 10.91
C ASN A 53 -2.33 19.49 10.66
N GLU A 54 -1.63 19.99 11.68
CA GLU A 54 -0.25 20.45 11.54
C GLU A 54 0.71 19.29 11.25
N LEU A 55 0.48 18.12 11.87
CA LEU A 55 1.28 16.91 11.64
C LEU A 55 1.05 16.31 10.24
N LEU A 56 -0.13 16.53 9.66
CA LEU A 56 -0.52 15.99 8.36
C LEU A 56 -0.11 16.88 7.18
N LYS A 57 0.35 18.12 7.42
CA LYS A 57 0.85 19.00 6.36
C LYS A 57 1.98 18.34 5.58
N GLY A 58 1.77 18.18 4.28
CA GLY A 58 2.73 17.53 3.39
C GLY A 58 2.79 16.01 3.49
N ALA A 59 2.01 15.38 4.38
CA ALA A 59 1.97 13.94 4.55
C ALA A 59 1.38 13.21 3.34
N ILE A 60 1.75 11.95 3.18
CA ILE A 60 1.17 11.04 2.19
C ILE A 60 0.64 9.81 2.93
N ASP A 61 -0.65 9.53 2.78
CA ASP A 61 -1.22 8.26 3.22
C ASP A 61 -1.44 7.37 2.00
N CYS A 62 -0.88 6.16 2.03
CA CYS A 62 -0.90 5.21 0.92
C CYS A 62 -1.69 3.92 1.20
N HIS A 63 -2.47 3.91 2.28
CA HIS A 63 -3.28 2.75 2.67
C HIS A 63 -4.66 3.17 3.22
N ILE A 64 -5.44 3.85 2.39
CA ILE A 64 -6.78 4.28 2.75
C ILE A 64 -7.83 3.37 2.13
N HIS A 65 -8.84 2.97 2.90
CA HIS A 65 -10.04 2.31 2.36
C HIS A 65 -11.20 3.31 2.36
N ALA A 66 -11.90 3.41 1.23
CA ALA A 66 -13.01 4.35 1.05
C ALA A 66 -14.21 3.65 0.41
N TYR A 67 -15.42 4.12 0.71
CA TYR A 67 -16.63 3.65 0.03
C TYR A 67 -16.64 4.15 -1.44
N PRO A 68 -17.18 3.38 -2.39
CA PRO A 68 -17.62 1.99 -2.29
C PRO A 68 -16.45 1.01 -2.14
N ASP A 69 -16.59 0.08 -1.19
CA ASP A 69 -15.69 -1.07 -0.96
C ASP A 69 -16.58 -2.26 -0.56
N PHE A 70 -16.05 -3.48 -0.68
CA PHE A 70 -16.77 -4.69 -0.28
C PHE A 70 -17.03 -4.73 1.24
N VAL A 71 -16.18 -4.05 2.02
CA VAL A 71 -16.41 -3.75 3.43
C VAL A 71 -16.95 -2.33 3.54
N ASN A 72 -18.03 -2.15 4.28
CA ASN A 72 -18.60 -0.82 4.51
C ASN A 72 -17.55 0.14 5.10
N ARG A 73 -17.47 1.35 4.55
CA ARG A 73 -16.58 2.43 5.02
C ARG A 73 -17.42 3.66 5.37
N SER A 74 -16.96 4.41 6.35
CA SER A 74 -17.65 5.62 6.83
C SER A 74 -17.63 6.78 5.84
N GLN A 75 -16.63 6.84 4.97
CA GLN A 75 -16.43 7.92 4.02
C GLN A 75 -16.09 7.39 2.63
N ASP A 76 -16.49 8.15 1.61
CA ASP A 76 -16.04 7.95 0.23
C ASP A 76 -14.71 8.68 -0.07
N MET A 77 -14.15 8.44 -1.27
CA MET A 77 -12.88 9.04 -1.67
C MET A 77 -12.92 10.57 -1.75
N ILE A 78 -14.09 11.15 -2.05
CA ILE A 78 -14.25 12.61 -2.18
C ILE A 78 -14.23 13.24 -0.79
N GLN A 79 -15.01 12.70 0.14
CA GLN A 79 -15.06 13.16 1.53
C GLN A 79 -13.67 13.12 2.17
N ILE A 80 -12.97 11.99 2.03
CA ILE A 80 -11.60 11.84 2.57
C ILE A 80 -10.65 12.83 1.92
N ALA A 81 -10.75 13.06 0.60
CA ALA A 81 -9.88 13.99 -0.08
C ALA A 81 -10.14 15.46 0.29
N ILE A 82 -11.39 15.83 0.59
CA ILE A 82 -11.74 17.15 1.14
C ILE A 82 -11.08 17.33 2.50
N ASP A 83 -11.16 16.33 3.39
CA ASP A 83 -10.55 16.40 4.72
C ASP A 83 -9.02 16.48 4.62
N ALA A 84 -8.41 15.65 3.77
CA ALA A 84 -6.97 15.68 3.51
C ALA A 84 -6.49 17.02 2.92
N SER A 85 -7.30 17.62 2.02
CA SER A 85 -7.06 18.96 1.50
C SER A 85 -7.06 20.00 2.63
N LYS A 86 -8.07 19.99 3.49
CA LYS A 86 -8.16 20.92 4.64
C LYS A 86 -7.00 20.74 5.62
N ALA A 87 -6.52 19.52 5.79
CA ALA A 87 -5.34 19.20 6.60
C ALA A 87 -3.99 19.53 5.91
N GLY A 88 -3.98 19.98 4.65
CA GLY A 88 -2.76 20.31 3.92
C GLY A 88 -1.92 19.10 3.52
N MET A 89 -2.51 17.90 3.43
CA MET A 89 -1.82 16.68 3.03
C MET A 89 -1.36 16.74 1.58
N ARG A 90 -0.20 16.14 1.28
CA ARG A 90 0.35 16.14 -0.08
C ARG A 90 -0.41 15.18 -1.00
N ALA A 91 -0.67 13.96 -0.55
CA ALA A 91 -1.27 12.94 -1.40
C ALA A 91 -1.99 11.82 -0.63
N LEU A 92 -2.87 11.12 -1.33
CA LEU A 92 -3.61 9.95 -0.87
C LEU A 92 -3.46 8.80 -1.88
N ALA A 93 -3.41 7.55 -1.41
CA ALA A 93 -3.62 6.38 -2.25
C ALA A 93 -4.70 5.45 -1.68
N PHE A 94 -5.77 5.29 -2.44
CA PHE A 94 -6.93 4.50 -2.03
C PHE A 94 -6.76 3.03 -2.40
N LYS A 95 -6.62 2.19 -1.38
CA LYS A 95 -6.55 0.74 -1.50
C LYS A 95 -7.92 0.16 -1.83
N ASP A 96 -7.91 -0.81 -2.74
CA ASP A 96 -8.97 -1.80 -2.91
C ASP A 96 -8.33 -3.20 -2.78
N HIS A 97 -9.07 -4.14 -2.20
CA HIS A 97 -8.58 -5.50 -1.98
C HIS A 97 -8.60 -6.36 -3.24
N TRP A 98 -9.55 -6.09 -4.15
CA TRP A 98 -9.96 -6.96 -5.24
C TRP A 98 -9.76 -6.31 -6.62
N ASN A 99 -10.04 -5.02 -6.71
CA ASN A 99 -10.22 -4.29 -7.96
C ASN A 99 -9.17 -3.20 -8.18
N VAL A 100 -9.26 -2.55 -9.33
CA VAL A 100 -8.52 -1.32 -9.64
C VAL A 100 -9.28 -0.13 -9.05
N SER A 101 -8.62 0.65 -8.18
CA SER A 101 -9.18 1.87 -7.59
C SER A 101 -8.80 3.16 -8.34
N ALA A 102 -7.89 3.06 -9.32
CA ALA A 102 -7.38 4.20 -10.07
C ALA A 102 -8.45 4.93 -10.91
N ASN A 103 -9.51 4.24 -11.31
CA ASN A 103 -10.67 4.81 -12.00
C ASN A 103 -11.44 5.81 -11.13
N ALA A 104 -11.80 5.42 -9.90
CA ALA A 104 -12.48 6.27 -8.94
C ALA A 104 -11.56 7.39 -8.44
N ALA A 105 -10.28 7.07 -8.21
CA ALA A 105 -9.25 8.06 -7.86
C ALA A 105 -9.13 9.18 -8.91
N PHE A 106 -9.21 8.85 -10.20
CA PHE A 106 -9.21 9.85 -11.27
C PHE A 106 -10.42 10.79 -11.20
N LEU A 107 -11.63 10.27 -10.95
CA LEU A 107 -12.83 11.09 -10.81
C LEU A 107 -12.79 11.95 -9.54
N ALA A 108 -12.33 11.39 -8.42
CA ALA A 108 -12.13 12.14 -7.19
C ALA A 108 -11.12 13.28 -7.39
N GLN A 109 -10.00 13.02 -8.09
CA GLN A 109 -9.04 14.08 -8.43
C GLN A 109 -9.68 15.21 -9.21
N ARG A 110 -10.49 14.89 -10.24
CA ARG A 110 -11.19 15.91 -11.02
C ARG A 110 -12.12 16.76 -10.18
N HIS A 111 -12.80 16.16 -9.21
CA HIS A 111 -13.70 16.90 -8.32
C HIS A 111 -12.91 17.82 -7.37
N ILE A 112 -11.82 17.33 -6.77
CA ILE A 112 -10.94 18.16 -5.94
C ILE A 112 -10.34 19.32 -6.74
N ASP A 113 -9.88 19.06 -7.96
CA ASP A 113 -9.32 20.10 -8.83
C ASP A 113 -10.36 21.19 -9.12
N TYR A 114 -11.62 20.81 -9.37
CA TYR A 114 -12.73 21.74 -9.55
C TYR A 114 -13.03 22.57 -8.28
N LEU A 115 -13.02 21.95 -7.09
CA LEU A 115 -13.24 22.68 -5.83
C LEU A 115 -12.10 23.68 -5.54
N VAL A 116 -10.87 23.34 -5.92
CA VAL A 116 -9.72 24.25 -5.82
C VAL A 116 -9.86 25.42 -6.81
N GLU A 117 -10.25 25.15 -8.06
CA GLU A 117 -10.49 26.17 -9.08
C GLU A 117 -11.59 27.16 -8.65
N LYS A 118 -12.64 26.66 -7.99
CA LYS A 118 -13.72 27.48 -7.42
C LYS A 118 -13.32 28.28 -6.19
N GLY A 119 -12.15 28.01 -5.60
CA GLY A 119 -11.71 28.61 -4.34
C GLY A 119 -12.41 28.04 -3.10
N GLU A 120 -13.12 26.92 -3.22
CA GLU A 120 -13.73 26.22 -2.08
C GLU A 120 -12.71 25.41 -1.27
N LEU A 121 -11.61 24.99 -1.92
CA LEU A 121 -10.45 24.39 -1.29
C LEU A 121 -9.18 25.20 -1.63
N THR A 122 -8.33 25.44 -0.66
CA THR A 122 -7.08 26.21 -0.85
C THR A 122 -5.86 25.35 -1.16
N HIS A 123 -5.96 24.04 -0.92
CA HIS A 123 -4.85 23.10 -1.06
C HIS A 123 -5.24 21.97 -1.99
N ARG A 124 -4.42 21.69 -2.99
CA ARG A 124 -4.67 20.59 -3.93
C ARG A 124 -3.99 19.33 -3.42
N VAL A 125 -4.76 18.33 -3.00
CA VAL A 125 -4.26 16.99 -2.68
C VAL A 125 -4.14 16.12 -3.93
N GLU A 126 -3.03 15.41 -4.10
CA GLU A 126 -2.88 14.41 -5.17
C GLU A 126 -3.58 13.10 -4.79
N ILE A 127 -4.45 12.59 -5.63
CA ILE A 127 -5.24 11.38 -5.38
C ILE A 127 -4.79 10.26 -6.30
N TYR A 128 -4.44 9.12 -5.70
CA TYR A 128 -3.97 7.95 -6.40
C TYR A 128 -4.81 6.72 -6.05
N GLY A 129 -4.78 5.76 -6.97
CA GLY A 129 -5.29 4.42 -6.74
C GLY A 129 -4.24 3.39 -7.11
N GLY A 130 -4.70 2.14 -7.22
CA GLY A 130 -3.85 1.02 -7.51
C GLY A 130 -4.66 -0.22 -7.84
N ALA A 131 -4.07 -1.40 -7.63
CA ALA A 131 -4.74 -2.68 -7.79
C ALA A 131 -4.48 -3.59 -6.57
N GLY A 132 -5.55 -4.20 -6.07
CA GLY A 132 -5.46 -5.33 -5.16
C GLY A 132 -5.17 -6.64 -5.90
N THR A 133 -4.54 -7.59 -5.22
CA THR A 133 -4.15 -8.89 -5.80
C THR A 133 -4.78 -10.08 -5.06
N CYS A 134 -5.92 -9.87 -4.37
CA CYS A 134 -6.63 -10.95 -3.71
C CYS A 134 -7.18 -12.02 -4.69
N LEU A 135 -7.32 -11.71 -5.98
CA LEU A 135 -7.71 -12.71 -6.99
C LEU A 135 -6.52 -13.46 -7.60
N GLY A 136 -5.31 -13.20 -7.12
CA GLY A 136 -4.08 -13.81 -7.63
C GLY A 136 -3.09 -12.79 -8.13
N MET A 137 -1.82 -13.20 -8.19
CA MET A 137 -0.72 -12.41 -8.71
C MET A 137 -0.71 -12.44 -10.24
N ASN A 138 -1.76 -11.90 -10.89
CA ASN A 138 -1.90 -11.90 -12.34
C ASN A 138 -1.09 -10.75 -13.00
N PRO A 139 0.01 -11.04 -13.73
CA PRO A 139 0.86 -9.98 -14.29
C PRO A 139 0.18 -9.17 -15.39
N GLU A 140 -0.71 -9.79 -16.16
CA GLU A 140 -1.44 -9.13 -17.25
C GLU A 140 -2.48 -8.14 -16.71
N ALA A 141 -3.18 -8.52 -15.65
CA ALA A 141 -4.12 -7.61 -14.97
C ALA A 141 -3.39 -6.35 -14.46
N ILE A 142 -2.21 -6.51 -13.85
CA ILE A 142 -1.39 -5.38 -13.40
C ILE A 142 -0.87 -4.57 -14.60
N ARG A 143 -0.41 -5.22 -15.67
CA ARG A 143 0.05 -4.53 -16.89
C ARG A 143 -1.04 -3.66 -17.51
N ILE A 144 -2.29 -4.12 -17.46
CA ILE A 144 -3.45 -3.34 -17.92
C ILE A 144 -3.73 -2.19 -16.93
N ALA A 145 -3.79 -2.46 -15.62
CA ALA A 145 -4.06 -1.46 -14.60
C ALA A 145 -3.05 -0.30 -14.60
N LEU A 146 -1.78 -0.56 -14.91
CA LEU A 146 -0.72 0.44 -15.05
C LEU A 146 -0.96 1.50 -16.14
N GLN A 147 -1.88 1.23 -17.07
CA GLN A 147 -2.27 2.17 -18.12
C GLN A 147 -3.29 3.21 -17.63
N TYR A 148 -3.93 2.97 -16.49
CA TYR A 148 -4.93 3.89 -15.94
C TYR A 148 -4.24 5.17 -15.42
N PRO A 149 -4.87 6.34 -15.59
CA PRO A 149 -4.43 7.55 -14.90
C PRO A 149 -4.49 7.33 -13.39
N ASN A 150 -3.65 8.03 -12.63
CA ASN A 150 -3.61 8.00 -11.16
C ASN A 150 -3.26 6.64 -10.53
N PHE A 151 -2.88 5.62 -11.31
CA PHE A 151 -2.34 4.37 -10.77
C PHE A 151 -0.94 4.57 -10.19
N LYS A 152 -0.74 4.20 -8.92
CA LYS A 152 0.56 4.25 -8.22
C LYS A 152 0.88 3.07 -7.32
N MET A 153 -0.11 2.27 -6.95
CA MET A 153 0.04 1.26 -5.91
C MET A 153 -0.33 -0.14 -6.39
N ILE A 154 0.37 -1.14 -5.89
CA ILE A 154 -0.06 -2.54 -5.95
C ILE A 154 -0.09 -3.07 -4.51
N TRP A 155 -1.25 -3.56 -4.08
CA TRP A 155 -1.42 -4.15 -2.76
C TRP A 155 -1.47 -5.66 -2.86
N PHE A 156 -0.67 -6.31 -2.02
CA PHE A 156 -0.56 -7.76 -1.95
C PHE A 156 -1.81 -8.39 -1.31
N PRO A 157 -2.09 -9.67 -1.57
CA PRO A 157 -3.33 -10.30 -1.14
C PRO A 157 -3.46 -10.24 0.38
N THR A 158 -4.59 -9.73 0.86
CA THR A 158 -4.96 -9.78 2.28
C THR A 158 -5.82 -11.02 2.53
N PHE A 159 -7.11 -10.97 2.17
CA PHE A 159 -8.15 -11.95 2.53
C PHE A 159 -8.01 -13.33 1.89
N THR A 160 -7.24 -13.44 0.82
CA THR A 160 -7.07 -14.70 0.10
C THR A 160 -5.65 -15.21 0.13
N SER A 161 -4.72 -14.53 0.80
CA SER A 161 -3.35 -14.98 0.88
C SER A 161 -3.24 -16.32 1.62
N LEU A 162 -2.26 -17.14 1.26
CA LEU A 162 -1.92 -18.34 2.03
C LEU A 162 -1.69 -18.00 3.51
N GLY A 163 -1.04 -16.87 3.79
CA GLY A 163 -0.78 -16.40 5.16
C GLY A 163 -2.06 -16.13 5.95
N PHE A 164 -3.05 -15.46 5.32
CA PHE A 164 -4.34 -15.21 5.94
C PHE A 164 -5.07 -16.51 6.28
N TRP A 165 -5.18 -17.44 5.33
CA TRP A 165 -5.89 -18.70 5.57
C TRP A 165 -5.19 -19.59 6.61
N ARG A 166 -3.85 -19.61 6.64
CA ARG A 166 -3.10 -20.26 7.73
C ARG A 166 -3.39 -19.63 9.08
N GLY A 167 -3.39 -18.29 9.16
CA GLY A 167 -3.72 -17.56 10.40
C GLY A 167 -5.17 -17.77 10.85
N ALA A 168 -6.08 -17.97 9.91
CA ALA A 168 -7.49 -18.26 10.17
C ALA A 168 -7.77 -19.75 10.48
N GLY A 169 -6.76 -20.63 10.50
CA GLY A 169 -6.94 -22.07 10.77
C GLY A 169 -7.46 -22.89 9.59
N HIS A 170 -7.41 -22.36 8.37
CA HIS A 170 -7.92 -22.98 7.14
C HIS A 170 -6.84 -23.17 6.05
N PRO A 171 -5.68 -23.80 6.35
CA PRO A 171 -4.58 -23.95 5.39
C PRO A 171 -4.97 -24.72 4.11
N GLU A 172 -5.99 -25.57 4.15
CA GLU A 172 -6.52 -26.36 3.03
C GLU A 172 -7.02 -25.49 1.88
N LYS A 173 -7.36 -24.22 2.14
CA LYS A 173 -7.81 -23.29 1.10
C LYS A 173 -6.69 -22.84 0.16
N GLY A 174 -5.42 -23.08 0.51
CA GLY A 174 -4.24 -22.84 -0.33
C GLY A 174 -3.87 -21.38 -0.55
N GLY A 175 -4.85 -20.51 -0.81
CA GLY A 175 -4.71 -19.07 -0.98
C GLY A 175 -3.77 -18.63 -2.10
N VAL A 176 -3.72 -17.32 -2.34
CA VAL A 176 -2.73 -16.69 -3.21
C VAL A 176 -1.37 -16.80 -2.54
N ARG A 177 -0.44 -17.41 -3.25
CA ARG A 177 0.96 -17.59 -2.83
C ARG A 177 1.83 -16.51 -3.45
N LEU A 178 2.86 -16.12 -2.70
CA LEU A 178 3.89 -15.20 -3.17
C LEU A 178 5.24 -15.90 -3.35
N VAL A 179 5.42 -17.02 -2.64
CA VAL A 179 6.64 -17.83 -2.62
C VAL A 179 6.25 -19.30 -2.77
N SER A 180 7.15 -20.09 -3.35
CA SER A 180 7.08 -21.55 -3.43
C SER A 180 7.23 -22.19 -2.03
N ASP A 181 7.03 -23.51 -1.95
CA ASP A 181 7.32 -24.26 -0.72
C ASP A 181 8.82 -24.28 -0.35
N SER A 182 9.71 -24.05 -1.33
CA SER A 182 11.15 -23.86 -1.13
C SER A 182 11.53 -22.44 -0.69
N GLY A 183 10.56 -21.51 -0.64
CA GLY A 183 10.79 -20.11 -0.24
C GLY A 183 11.25 -19.18 -1.37
N GLU A 184 11.26 -19.66 -2.62
CA GLU A 184 11.59 -18.85 -3.79
C GLU A 184 10.40 -17.98 -4.22
N VAL A 185 10.64 -16.72 -4.58
CA VAL A 185 9.59 -15.82 -5.06
C VAL A 185 9.03 -16.35 -6.39
N LEU A 186 7.70 -16.47 -6.47
CA LEU A 186 7.05 -17.04 -7.65
C LEU A 186 7.27 -16.16 -8.90
N PRO A 187 7.40 -16.74 -10.11
CA PRO A 187 7.70 -16.00 -11.34
C PRO A 187 6.75 -14.83 -11.62
N GLU A 188 5.46 -15.01 -11.35
CA GLU A 188 4.44 -13.99 -11.53
C GLU A 188 4.61 -12.79 -10.58
N VAL A 189 5.07 -13.03 -9.36
CA VAL A 189 5.40 -11.98 -8.38
C VAL A 189 6.63 -11.23 -8.85
N VAL A 190 7.66 -11.95 -9.31
CA VAL A 190 8.86 -11.33 -9.90
C VAL A 190 8.47 -10.46 -11.09
N GLN A 191 7.58 -10.93 -11.96
CA GLN A 191 7.12 -10.17 -13.11
C GLN A 191 6.44 -8.87 -12.68
N ILE A 192 5.46 -8.95 -11.77
CA ILE A 192 4.72 -7.78 -11.23
C ILE A 192 5.65 -6.76 -10.55
N THR A 193 6.65 -7.26 -9.82
CA THR A 193 7.63 -6.44 -9.10
C THR A 193 8.86 -6.07 -9.95
N SER A 194 8.90 -6.48 -11.23
CA SER A 194 9.98 -6.08 -12.11
C SER A 194 9.70 -4.72 -12.73
N LYS A 195 10.78 -3.96 -13.01
CA LYS A 195 10.71 -2.71 -13.80
C LYS A 195 10.11 -2.93 -15.19
N ASN A 196 10.13 -4.17 -15.70
CA ASN A 196 9.62 -4.52 -17.02
C ASN A 196 8.09 -4.54 -17.06
N CYS A 197 7.40 -4.88 -15.97
CA CYS A 197 5.94 -4.75 -15.88
C CYS A 197 5.51 -3.28 -16.06
N CYS A 198 6.35 -2.34 -15.63
CA CYS A 198 6.10 -0.90 -15.70
C CYS A 198 6.33 -0.29 -17.10
N ARG A 199 6.82 -1.06 -18.08
CA ARG A 199 7.08 -0.56 -19.45
C ARG A 199 5.84 -0.77 -20.32
N SER A 200 5.13 0.32 -20.60
CA SER A 200 4.04 0.34 -21.60
C SER A 200 4.57 -0.09 -22.99
N PRO A 201 3.87 -0.97 -23.74
CA PRO A 201 4.23 -1.32 -25.12
C PRO A 201 4.11 -0.16 -26.13
N LYS A 202 3.55 1.00 -25.75
CA LYS A 202 3.29 2.11 -26.68
C LYS A 202 3.65 3.47 -26.06
N LYS A 203 4.85 3.96 -26.37
CA LYS A 203 5.15 5.40 -26.45
C LYS A 203 5.76 5.71 -27.82
N ARG A 204 4.90 5.80 -28.85
CA ARG A 204 5.01 6.83 -29.89
C ARG A 204 4.02 7.92 -29.49
N ALA A 205 4.37 9.18 -29.75
CA ALA A 205 3.69 10.43 -29.40
C ALA A 205 3.98 11.01 -28.00
N ASN A 206 4.96 11.92 -27.99
CA ASN A 206 5.17 13.11 -27.15
C ASN A 206 4.27 13.27 -25.91
N SER A 207 4.77 12.87 -24.75
CA SER A 207 4.52 13.57 -23.48
C SER A 207 5.60 13.18 -22.46
N ALA A 208 6.01 14.18 -21.68
CA ALA A 208 7.20 14.25 -20.85
C ALA A 208 7.61 12.95 -20.12
N SER A 209 8.92 12.73 -20.11
CA SER A 209 9.68 11.65 -19.49
C SER A 209 9.68 11.74 -17.94
N GLY A 210 8.53 11.60 -17.31
CA GLY A 210 8.46 11.31 -15.87
C GLY A 210 8.71 9.81 -15.63
N ARG A 211 9.71 9.46 -14.81
CA ARG A 211 9.79 8.09 -14.24
C ARG A 211 8.51 7.84 -13.46
N ARG A 212 7.71 6.86 -13.86
CA ARG A 212 6.54 6.43 -13.07
C ARG A 212 7.05 5.52 -11.96
N SER A 213 7.22 6.06 -10.76
CA SER A 213 7.40 5.26 -9.55
C SER A 213 6.08 4.55 -9.20
N ILE A 214 6.18 3.26 -8.89
CA ILE A 214 5.09 2.42 -8.37
C ILE A 214 5.55 1.89 -7.02
N ILE A 215 4.62 1.88 -6.08
CA ILE A 215 4.87 1.45 -4.71
C ILE A 215 4.17 0.11 -4.49
N LEU A 216 4.89 -0.83 -3.92
CA LEU A 216 4.36 -2.13 -3.51
C LEU A 216 4.05 -2.07 -2.02
N CYS A 217 2.84 -2.46 -1.64
CA CYS A 217 2.42 -2.55 -0.25
C CYS A 217 2.16 -4.01 0.11
N TRP A 218 2.94 -4.54 1.05
CA TRP A 218 2.87 -5.95 1.47
C TRP A 218 1.84 -6.15 2.58
N ASN A 219 1.73 -5.20 3.51
CA ASN A 219 0.70 -5.14 4.56
C ASN A 219 0.59 -3.71 5.13
N SER A 220 -0.31 -3.45 6.09
CA SER A 220 -0.53 -2.14 6.73
C SER A 220 0.73 -1.47 7.34
N THR A 221 1.84 -2.19 7.44
CA THR A 221 3.08 -1.72 8.08
C THR A 221 4.34 -1.78 7.20
N ASN A 222 4.30 -2.36 6.00
CA ASN A 222 5.50 -2.60 5.18
C ASN A 222 5.36 -2.15 3.72
N PHE A 223 6.22 -1.21 3.30
CA PHE A 223 6.26 -0.61 1.97
C PHE A 223 7.58 -0.90 1.25
N CYS A 224 7.52 -1.22 -0.05
CA CYS A 224 8.69 -1.32 -0.92
C CYS A 224 8.56 -0.35 -2.10
N TRP A 225 9.55 0.54 -2.25
CA TRP A 225 9.59 1.53 -3.33
C TRP A 225 10.33 0.97 -4.53
N MET A 226 9.68 0.96 -5.70
CA MET A 226 10.36 0.68 -6.97
C MET A 226 10.67 1.97 -7.71
N LYS A 227 11.98 2.22 -7.92
CA LYS A 227 12.51 3.33 -8.73
C LYS A 227 12.69 2.94 -10.19
#